data_AF-G5PYP8-F1
#
_entry.id   AF-G5PYP8-F1
#
_cell.length_a   1.000
_cell.length_b   1.000
_cell.length_c   1.000
_cell.angle_alpha   90.00
_cell.angle_beta   90.00
_cell.angle_gamma   90.00
#
_symmetry.space_group_name_H-M   'P 1'
#
loop_
_entity.id
_entity.type
_entity.pdbx_description
1 polymer ?
#
loop_
_entity_poly.entity_id
_entity_poly.type
_entity_poly.pdbx_seq_one_letter_code
_entity_poly.pdbx_strand_id
1 'polypeptide(L)'
;MLGVRREAKTGIDYYSDTLHQRNRLSATVSQPLGQLGTLNLSASTADYYNNQSRITQLQMGYSNQWRNISYGVNIARQRTTWDYDRFYHGVNEPLDVSSRQKYTETTMSFNVSIPLDWGENRTSVAMNYNQSSQSRSSTVSMTGSSGENSDLSWSVYGGYERYRNSNSDSSAPTTFGGNLQQNTRFGALRAN
;
A
#
# COMPACT_ATOMS: atom_id res chain seq x y z
N MET A 1 -31.83 -15.33 -2.71
CA MET A 1 -33.29 -15.17 -2.66
C MET A 1 -33.78 -15.69 -1.32
N LEU A 2 -34.04 -14.82 -0.34
CA LEU A 2 -34.82 -15.07 0.89
C LEU A 2 -34.82 -13.76 1.71
N GLY A 3 -35.99 -13.22 1.98
CA GLY A 3 -36.17 -12.21 3.03
C GLY A 3 -36.70 -10.83 2.63
N VAL A 4 -37.51 -10.70 1.58
CA VAL A 4 -38.36 -9.50 1.40
C VAL A 4 -39.69 -9.77 2.07
N ARG A 5 -39.92 -9.22 3.26
CA ARG A 5 -41.23 -8.89 3.85
C ARG A 5 -41.06 -8.41 5.29
N ARG A 6 -40.98 -7.09 5.45
CA ARG A 6 -41.70 -6.31 6.46
C ARG A 6 -41.36 -4.85 6.24
N GLU A 7 -42.17 -4.24 5.40
CA GLU A 7 -42.29 -2.79 5.28
C GLU A 7 -43.38 -2.30 6.25
N ALA A 8 -43.34 -1.01 6.55
CA ALA A 8 -44.27 -0.24 7.38
C ALA A 8 -44.08 -0.34 8.90
N LYS A 9 -43.18 0.51 9.43
CA LYS A 9 -43.46 1.51 10.49
C LYS A 9 -42.17 1.94 11.19
N THR A 10 -41.40 2.80 10.53
CA THR A 10 -40.58 3.86 11.15
C THR A 10 -39.93 4.57 9.97
N GLY A 11 -40.26 5.85 9.77
CA GLY A 11 -39.68 6.73 8.75
C GLY A 11 -38.22 7.00 9.03
N ILE A 12 -37.40 5.97 8.87
CA ILE A 12 -35.95 6.07 8.81
C ILE A 12 -35.66 5.79 7.35
N ASP A 13 -35.55 6.85 6.56
CA ASP A 13 -34.97 6.79 5.24
C ASP A 13 -33.54 6.26 5.43
N TYR A 14 -33.36 4.96 5.23
CA TYR A 14 -32.05 4.41 4.98
C TYR A 14 -31.61 5.01 3.66
N TYR A 15 -30.94 6.17 3.72
CA TYR A 15 -30.08 6.65 2.66
C TYR A 15 -29.07 5.54 2.44
N SER A 16 -29.40 4.65 1.50
CA SER A 16 -28.45 3.80 0.82
C SER A 16 -27.60 4.76 0.02
N ASP A 17 -26.59 5.34 0.67
CA ASP A 17 -25.50 6.05 0.00
C ASP A 17 -24.62 4.97 -0.64
N THR A 18 -25.22 4.24 -1.59
CA THR A 18 -24.51 3.45 -2.56
C THR A 18 -23.66 4.48 -3.31
N LEU A 19 -22.40 4.60 -2.90
CA LEU A 19 -21.38 5.43 -3.52
C LEU A 19 -21.35 5.14 -5.03
N HIS A 20 -22.17 5.86 -5.79
CA HIS A 20 -22.23 5.76 -7.24
C HIS A 20 -21.01 6.50 -7.78
N GLN A 21 -19.93 5.76 -8.00
CA GLN A 21 -18.77 6.20 -8.76
C GLN A 21 -19.24 6.54 -10.18
N ARG A 22 -19.22 7.82 -10.56
CA ARG A 22 -19.74 8.27 -11.87
C ARG A 22 -18.80 7.82 -12.98
N ASN A 23 -17.56 8.32 -12.93
CA ASN A 23 -16.52 8.06 -13.91
C ASN A 23 -15.20 7.79 -13.18
N ARG A 24 -14.48 6.74 -13.60
CA ARG A 24 -13.09 6.50 -13.22
C ARG A 24 -12.24 6.56 -14.48
N LEU A 25 -11.28 7.48 -14.51
CA LEU A 25 -10.24 7.51 -15.53
C LEU A 25 -8.96 6.98 -14.91
N SER A 26 -8.36 5.97 -15.53
CA SER A 26 -7.05 5.44 -15.14
C SER A 26 -6.16 5.30 -16.35
N ALA A 27 -4.91 5.72 -16.21
CA ALA A 27 -3.87 5.59 -17.22
C ALA A 27 -2.64 4.95 -16.56
N THR A 28 -2.09 3.91 -17.18
CA THR A 28 -0.85 3.27 -16.75
C THR A 28 0.10 3.21 -17.93
N VAL A 29 1.32 3.68 -17.72
CA VAL A 29 2.42 3.67 -18.68
C VAL A 29 3.54 2.84 -18.06
N SER A 30 3.99 1.82 -18.78
CA SER A 30 5.18 1.06 -18.43
C SER A 30 6.19 1.21 -19.55
N GLN A 31 7.35 1.78 -19.24
CA GLN A 31 8.43 2.01 -20.18
C GLN A 31 9.67 1.24 -19.74
N PRO A 32 10.06 0.17 -20.45
CA PRO A 32 11.37 -0.44 -20.23
C PRO A 32 12.46 0.50 -20.75
N LEU A 33 13.49 0.75 -19.92
CA LEU A 33 14.64 1.59 -20.24
C LEU A 33 15.89 0.74 -20.58
N GLY A 34 15.69 -0.52 -20.97
CA GLY A 34 16.76 -1.47 -21.27
C GLY A 34 17.57 -1.83 -20.03
N GLN A 35 18.88 -1.58 -20.05
CA GLN A 35 19.80 -1.88 -18.93
C GLN A 35 19.58 -0.97 -17.71
N LEU A 36 18.87 0.14 -17.89
CA LEU A 36 18.52 1.05 -16.80
C LEU A 36 17.27 0.59 -16.03
N GLY A 37 16.63 -0.53 -16.38
CA GLY A 37 15.48 -1.08 -15.66
C GLY A 37 14.13 -0.72 -16.28
N THR A 38 13.09 -0.69 -15.46
CA THR A 38 11.71 -0.42 -15.88
C THR A 38 11.10 0.71 -15.08
N LEU A 39 10.46 1.64 -15.80
CA LEU A 39 9.70 2.73 -15.20
C LEU A 39 8.21 2.45 -15.39
N ASN A 40 7.45 2.56 -14.31
CA ASN A 40 6.01 2.38 -14.27
C ASN A 40 5.38 3.65 -13.71
N LEU A 41 4.40 4.20 -14.40
CA LEU A 41 3.63 5.35 -13.95
C LEU A 41 2.15 5.04 -14.10
N SER A 42 1.40 5.13 -13.01
CA SER A 42 -0.05 4.94 -12.99
C SER A 42 -0.72 6.17 -12.40
N ALA A 43 -1.71 6.71 -13.07
CA ALA A 43 -2.54 7.79 -12.57
C ALA A 43 -4.00 7.38 -12.67
N SER A 44 -4.81 7.71 -11.66
CA SER A 44 -6.25 7.58 -11.77
C SER A 44 -6.98 8.70 -11.04
N THR A 45 -8.16 9.04 -11.56
CA THR A 45 -9.07 9.99 -10.95
C THR A 45 -10.47 9.39 -10.93
N ALA A 46 -11.13 9.52 -9.80
CA ALA A 46 -12.51 9.08 -9.61
C ALA A 46 -13.35 10.25 -9.08
N ASP A 47 -14.49 10.48 -9.73
CA ASP A 47 -15.49 11.46 -9.32
C ASP A 47 -16.73 10.72 -8.77
N TYR A 48 -17.20 11.12 -7.58
CA TYR A 48 -18.36 10.52 -6.90
C TYR A 48 -19.59 11.45 -6.97
N TYR A 49 -20.78 10.87 -7.17
CA TYR A 49 -22.04 11.63 -7.15
C TYR A 49 -22.42 12.03 -5.72
N ASN A 50 -22.85 13.29 -5.58
CA ASN A 50 -23.57 13.88 -4.44
C ASN A 50 -22.81 14.57 -3.29
N ASN A 51 -21.48 14.72 -3.34
CA ASN A 51 -20.80 15.78 -2.56
C ASN A 51 -19.35 16.00 -3.02
N GLN A 52 -19.17 16.59 -4.21
CA GLN A 52 -17.94 17.20 -4.77
C GLN A 52 -16.57 16.59 -4.34
N SER A 53 -16.49 15.27 -4.26
CA SER A 53 -15.32 14.54 -3.76
C SER A 53 -14.54 13.96 -4.93
N ARG A 54 -13.34 14.49 -5.17
CA ARG A 54 -12.40 13.95 -6.18
C ARG A 54 -11.26 13.24 -5.50
N ILE A 55 -11.07 11.97 -5.84
CA ILE A 55 -9.90 11.19 -5.45
C ILE A 55 -8.97 11.09 -6.65
N THR A 56 -7.76 11.63 -6.52
CA THR A 56 -6.70 11.50 -7.52
C THR A 56 -5.56 10.69 -6.92
N GLN A 57 -5.22 9.58 -7.57
CA GLN A 57 -4.12 8.70 -7.21
C GLN A 57 -3.06 8.75 -8.29
N LEU A 58 -1.81 8.97 -7.90
CA LEU A 58 -0.63 8.91 -8.74
C LEU A 58 0.34 7.91 -8.13
N GLN A 59 0.88 7.00 -8.93
CA GLN A 59 1.87 6.02 -8.52
C GLN A 59 2.98 6.00 -9.55
N MET A 60 4.23 6.00 -9.09
CA MET A 60 5.40 5.93 -9.92
C MET A 60 6.34 4.89 -9.30
N GLY A 61 6.67 3.86 -10.05
CA GLY A 61 7.59 2.80 -9.68
C GLY A 61 8.78 2.77 -10.61
N TYR A 62 9.96 2.66 -10.07
CA TYR A 62 11.18 2.37 -10.81
C TYR A 62 11.81 1.12 -10.21
N SER A 63 12.07 0.12 -11.05
CA SER A 63 12.77 -1.08 -10.63
C SER A 63 13.88 -1.41 -11.61
N ASN A 64 15.00 -1.89 -11.10
CA ASN A 64 16.08 -2.37 -11.94
C ASN A 64 16.72 -3.58 -11.29
N GLN A 65 17.28 -4.45 -12.12
CA GLN A 65 18.02 -5.63 -11.71
C GLN A 65 19.42 -5.52 -12.27
N TRP A 66 20.41 -5.44 -11.38
CA TRP A 66 21.80 -5.45 -11.79
C TRP A 66 22.46 -6.74 -11.33
N ARG A 67 22.80 -7.60 -12.30
CA ARG A 67 23.31 -8.96 -12.09
C ARG A 67 22.31 -9.79 -11.27
N ASN A 68 22.62 -9.95 -9.99
CA ASN A 68 21.85 -10.73 -9.04
C ASN A 68 21.04 -9.81 -8.10
N ILE A 69 21.34 -8.51 -8.02
CA ILE A 69 20.71 -7.58 -7.09
C ILE A 69 19.49 -6.93 -7.75
N SER A 70 18.33 -7.06 -7.13
CA SER A 70 17.10 -6.37 -7.51
C SER A 70 16.87 -5.19 -6.59
N TYR A 71 16.55 -4.03 -7.15
CA TYR A 71 16.18 -2.85 -6.38
C TYR A 71 14.99 -2.15 -7.01
N GLY A 72 14.15 -1.56 -6.17
CA GLY A 72 12.94 -0.89 -6.58
C GLY A 72 12.59 0.24 -5.65
N VAL A 73 12.11 1.34 -6.23
CA VAL A 73 11.53 2.48 -5.54
C VAL A 73 10.13 2.65 -6.07
N ASN A 74 9.13 2.76 -5.21
CA ASN A 74 7.80 3.19 -5.62
C ASN A 74 7.32 4.36 -4.77
N ILE A 75 6.75 5.35 -5.41
CA ILE A 75 6.17 6.52 -4.77
C ILE A 75 4.72 6.61 -5.22
N ALA A 76 3.81 6.59 -4.26
CA ALA A 76 2.39 6.78 -4.45
C ALA A 76 1.95 8.06 -3.75
N ARG A 77 1.09 8.83 -4.39
CA ARG A 77 0.44 10.01 -3.83
C ARG A 77 -1.04 9.91 -4.09
N GLN A 78 -1.82 9.93 -3.02
CA GLN A 78 -3.26 10.01 -3.06
C GLN A 78 -3.69 11.38 -2.55
N ARG A 79 -4.59 12.03 -3.28
CA ARG A 79 -5.21 13.27 -2.86
C ARG A 79 -6.71 13.14 -2.91
N THR A 80 -7.33 13.38 -1.77
CA THR A 80 -8.78 13.51 -1.63
C THR A 80 -9.11 14.98 -1.40
N THR A 81 -10.00 15.51 -2.23
CA THR A 81 -10.53 16.88 -2.05
C THR A 81 -12.00 16.76 -1.74
N TRP A 82 -12.42 17.36 -0.63
CA TRP A 82 -13.82 17.62 -0.32
C TRP A 82 -14.12 19.08 -0.60
N ASP A 83 -15.13 19.34 -1.41
CA ASP A 83 -15.64 20.68 -1.66
C ASP A 83 -17.00 20.72 -0.94
N TYR A 84 -17.09 21.56 0.09
CA TYR A 84 -18.29 21.73 0.90
C TYR A 84 -19.10 22.80 0.20
N ASP A 85 -20.18 22.42 -0.48
CA ASP A 85 -21.05 23.39 -1.15
C ASP A 85 -21.56 24.41 -0.13
N ARG A 86 -21.26 25.68 -0.41
CA ARG A 86 -21.64 26.86 0.36
C ARG A 86 -23.15 27.08 0.24
N PHE A 87 -23.94 26.48 1.15
CA PHE A 87 -25.37 26.79 1.31
C PHE A 87 -25.66 27.84 2.39
N TYR A 88 -24.84 28.90 2.52
CA TYR A 88 -25.24 30.12 3.24
C TYR A 88 -24.53 31.34 2.64
N HIS A 89 -25.19 32.01 1.68
CA HIS A 89 -24.79 33.36 1.27
C HIS A 89 -25.33 34.38 2.27
N GLY A 90 -24.51 34.78 3.24
CA GLY A 90 -24.69 36.03 3.99
C GLY A 90 -23.99 37.17 3.25
N VAL A 91 -24.72 38.24 2.93
CA VAL A 91 -24.31 39.34 2.03
C VAL A 91 -23.20 40.27 2.56
N ASN A 92 -22.46 39.89 3.60
CA ASN A 92 -21.58 40.84 4.31
C ASN A 92 -20.36 40.21 5.00
N GLU A 93 -19.56 39.38 4.32
CA GLU A 93 -18.25 38.96 4.85
C GLU A 93 -17.12 39.12 3.82
N PRO A 94 -15.95 39.65 4.23
CA PRO A 94 -14.81 39.85 3.36
C PRO A 94 -14.30 38.49 2.84
N LEU A 95 -13.97 38.47 1.54
CA LEU A 95 -13.39 37.36 0.81
C LEU A 95 -12.09 36.87 1.48
N ASP A 96 -12.19 35.94 2.41
CA ASP A 96 -11.01 35.27 2.96
C ASP A 96 -11.13 33.74 2.92
N VAL A 97 -10.08 33.14 2.36
CA VAL A 97 -9.68 31.72 2.34
C VAL A 97 -10.71 30.62 2.02
N SER A 98 -10.53 30.03 0.82
CA SER A 98 -10.98 28.69 0.41
C SER A 98 -10.66 27.62 1.49
N SER A 99 -11.64 27.24 2.31
CA SER A 99 -11.58 26.17 3.32
C SER A 99 -11.73 24.75 2.71
N ARG A 100 -11.12 24.48 1.56
CA ARG A 100 -11.06 23.13 0.97
C ARG A 100 -10.17 22.24 1.83
N GLN A 101 -10.76 21.38 2.66
CA GLN A 101 -10.04 20.30 3.35
C GLN A 101 -9.47 19.34 2.29
N LYS A 102 -8.15 19.44 2.10
CA LYS A 102 -7.38 18.63 1.16
C LYS A 102 -6.57 17.63 1.97
N TYR A 103 -6.95 16.36 1.91
CA TYR A 103 -6.16 15.28 2.49
C TYR A 103 -5.23 14.76 1.41
N THR A 104 -3.93 14.94 1.63
CA THR A 104 -2.88 14.40 0.77
C THR A 104 -2.10 13.37 1.56
N GLU A 105 -2.08 12.15 1.06
CA GLU A 105 -1.27 11.06 1.57
C GLU A 105 -0.21 10.73 0.54
N THR A 106 1.04 10.66 0.98
CA THR A 106 2.18 10.28 0.13
C THR A 106 2.86 9.10 0.79
N THR A 107 3.00 8.02 0.05
CA THR A 107 3.67 6.80 0.47
C THR A 107 4.85 6.53 -0.44
N MET A 108 6.02 6.33 0.14
CA MET A 108 7.24 5.92 -0.52
C MET A 108 7.62 4.54 -0.04
N SER A 109 7.96 3.65 -0.96
CA SER A 109 8.45 2.31 -0.70
C SER A 109 9.79 2.14 -1.39
N PHE A 110 10.71 1.46 -0.73
CA PHE A 110 12.00 1.07 -1.26
C PHE A 110 12.21 -0.39 -0.93
N ASN A 111 12.53 -1.19 -1.94
CA ASN A 111 12.81 -2.60 -1.81
C ASN A 111 14.16 -2.91 -2.44
N VAL A 112 14.95 -3.71 -1.75
CA VAL A 112 16.22 -4.25 -2.26
C VAL A 112 16.23 -5.73 -1.93
N SER A 113 16.54 -6.57 -2.90
CA SER A 113 16.71 -8.01 -2.73
C SER A 113 18.04 -8.44 -3.31
N ILE A 114 18.82 -9.15 -2.50
CA ILE A 114 20.14 -9.67 -2.83
C ILE A 114 20.09 -11.18 -2.60
N PRO A 115 19.98 -12.00 -3.65
CA PRO A 115 20.28 -13.42 -3.57
C PRO A 115 21.79 -13.60 -3.40
N LEU A 116 22.15 -14.33 -2.36
CA LEU A 116 23.49 -14.74 -1.98
C LEU A 116 23.58 -16.25 -2.21
N ASP A 117 24.44 -16.66 -3.14
CA ASP A 117 24.80 -18.07 -3.30
C ASP A 117 25.97 -18.38 -2.34
N TRP A 118 25.66 -19.04 -1.22
CA TRP A 118 26.65 -19.51 -0.24
C TRP A 118 26.83 -21.02 -0.39
N GLY A 119 27.69 -21.42 -1.32
CA GLY A 119 27.94 -22.84 -1.60
C GLY A 119 26.76 -23.49 -2.32
N GLU A 120 26.25 -24.61 -1.80
CA GLU A 120 25.06 -25.30 -2.33
C GLU A 120 23.73 -24.70 -1.81
N ASN A 121 23.80 -23.75 -0.87
CA ASN A 121 22.63 -23.18 -0.23
C ASN A 121 22.30 -21.81 -0.85
N ARG A 122 21.07 -21.67 -1.33
CA ARG A 122 20.54 -20.40 -1.84
C ARG A 122 19.99 -19.60 -0.68
N THR A 123 20.59 -18.44 -0.41
CA THR A 123 20.08 -17.48 0.57
C THR A 123 19.67 -16.22 -0.17
N SER A 124 18.65 -15.50 0.30
CA SER A 124 18.24 -14.21 -0.25
C SER A 124 17.87 -13.27 0.88
N VAL A 125 18.53 -12.12 0.89
CA VAL A 125 18.26 -11.04 1.85
C VAL A 125 17.47 -9.97 1.13
N ALA A 126 16.31 -9.63 1.68
CA ALA A 126 15.50 -8.52 1.20
C ALA A 126 15.30 -7.48 2.30
N MET A 127 15.43 -6.21 1.94
CA MET A 127 15.13 -5.07 2.78
C MET A 127 13.97 -4.31 2.15
N ASN A 128 12.95 -4.01 2.96
CA ASN A 128 11.80 -3.23 2.55
C ASN A 128 11.61 -2.06 3.51
N TYR A 129 11.69 -0.86 2.99
CA TYR A 129 11.45 0.38 3.71
C TYR A 129 10.18 1.04 3.16
N ASN A 130 9.22 1.35 4.01
CA ASN A 130 7.99 2.04 3.65
C ASN A 130 7.82 3.28 4.53
N GLN A 131 7.44 4.39 3.92
CA GLN A 131 7.19 5.65 4.59
C GLN A 131 5.92 6.27 4.02
N SER A 132 4.88 6.36 4.84
CA SER A 132 3.66 7.10 4.55
C SER A 132 3.70 8.47 5.25
N SER A 133 2.64 9.28 5.08
CA SER A 133 2.47 10.52 5.82
C SER A 133 2.36 10.29 7.34
N GLN A 134 1.84 9.13 7.74
CA GLN A 134 1.51 8.76 9.12
C GLN A 134 2.46 7.74 9.74
N SER A 135 3.12 6.89 8.96
CA SER A 135 3.93 5.78 9.47
C SER A 135 5.23 5.58 8.71
N ARG A 136 6.21 5.00 9.37
CA ARG A 136 7.47 4.56 8.78
C ARG A 136 7.75 3.15 9.24
N SER A 137 7.91 2.22 8.33
CA SER A 137 8.31 0.86 8.63
C SER A 137 9.57 0.48 7.86
N SER A 138 10.42 -0.29 8.53
CA SER A 138 11.61 -0.87 7.92
C SER A 138 11.64 -2.34 8.31
N THR A 139 11.70 -3.22 7.33
CA THR A 139 11.72 -4.66 7.51
C THR A 139 12.87 -5.24 6.73
N VAL A 140 13.59 -6.16 7.36
CA VAL A 140 14.66 -6.95 6.76
C VAL A 140 14.25 -8.40 6.89
N SER A 141 14.26 -9.11 5.78
CA SER A 141 13.94 -10.53 5.71
C SER A 141 15.10 -11.29 5.07
N MET A 142 15.44 -12.43 5.63
CA MET A 142 16.40 -13.37 5.08
C MET A 142 15.67 -14.68 4.85
N THR A 143 15.78 -15.20 3.64
CA THR A 143 15.16 -16.45 3.24
C THR A 143 16.23 -17.36 2.66
N GLY A 144 16.07 -18.67 2.76
CA GLY A 144 16.98 -19.58 2.11
C GLY A 144 16.43 -20.98 2.00
N SER A 145 17.12 -21.81 1.22
CA SER A 145 16.85 -23.23 1.11
C SER A 145 18.08 -24.06 1.43
N SER A 146 17.86 -25.25 1.99
CA SER A 146 18.88 -26.21 2.37
C SER A 146 18.40 -27.64 2.09
N GLY A 147 19.36 -28.57 1.94
CA GLY A 147 19.15 -29.97 1.61
C GLY A 147 19.38 -30.28 0.12
N GLU A 148 19.65 -31.56 -0.19
CA GLU A 148 20.08 -32.06 -1.51
C GLU A 148 19.15 -31.66 -2.67
N ASN A 149 17.90 -31.30 -2.37
CA ASN A 149 16.91 -30.85 -3.35
C ASN A 149 16.25 -29.49 -2.98
N SER A 150 16.84 -28.70 -2.09
CA SER A 150 16.18 -27.53 -1.49
C SER A 150 14.84 -27.89 -0.82
N ASP A 151 14.79 -29.07 -0.20
CA ASP A 151 13.61 -29.60 0.47
C ASP A 151 13.29 -28.89 1.79
N LEU A 152 14.25 -28.21 2.40
CA LEU A 152 14.02 -27.34 3.56
C LEU A 152 14.13 -25.86 3.14
N SER A 153 13.05 -25.10 3.26
CA SER A 153 13.03 -23.64 3.10
C SER A 153 12.81 -22.95 4.44
N TRP A 154 13.58 -21.92 4.71
CA TRP A 154 13.48 -21.11 5.93
C TRP A 154 13.38 -19.64 5.57
N SER A 155 12.64 -18.87 6.36
CA SER A 155 12.57 -17.42 6.24
C SER A 155 12.52 -16.80 7.61
N VAL A 156 13.32 -15.79 7.87
CA VAL A 156 13.27 -14.97 9.07
C VAL A 156 13.10 -13.52 8.66
N TYR A 157 12.33 -12.76 9.42
CA TYR A 157 12.17 -11.34 9.18
C TYR A 157 12.14 -10.58 10.49
N GLY A 158 12.66 -9.37 10.46
CA GLY A 158 12.72 -8.44 11.58
C GLY A 158 12.53 -7.03 11.09
N GLY A 159 11.82 -6.21 11.85
CA GLY A 159 11.54 -4.85 11.47
C GLY A 159 10.97 -4.02 12.60
N TYR A 160 10.78 -2.74 12.31
CA TYR A 160 10.11 -1.81 13.22
C TYR A 160 9.14 -0.94 12.43
N GLU A 161 8.08 -0.51 13.09
CA GLU A 161 7.15 0.48 12.57
C GLU A 161 7.02 1.63 13.57
N ARG A 162 6.96 2.87 13.07
CA ARG A 162 6.83 4.08 13.87
C ARG A 162 5.71 4.95 13.32
N TYR A 163 4.72 5.25 14.14
CA TYR A 163 3.64 6.16 13.82
C TYR A 163 3.96 7.59 14.25
N ARG A 164 3.61 8.56 13.42
CA ARG A 164 3.93 9.98 13.57
C ARG A 164 3.06 10.69 14.62
N ASN A 165 1.90 10.11 14.94
CA ASN A 165 0.92 10.64 15.90
C ASN A 165 0.96 9.97 17.28
N SER A 166 1.96 9.13 17.53
CA SER A 166 2.11 8.52 18.84
C SER A 166 2.75 9.52 19.79
N ASN A 167 2.01 9.92 20.83
CA ASN A 167 2.53 10.67 21.97
C ASN A 167 3.86 10.07 22.43
N SER A 168 4.77 10.94 22.85
CA SER A 168 6.21 10.77 23.09
C SER A 168 6.67 9.56 23.92
N ASP A 169 5.75 8.77 24.48
CA ASP A 169 5.99 7.57 25.30
C ASP A 169 5.73 6.23 24.59
N SER A 170 5.26 6.25 23.33
CA SER A 170 4.96 4.98 22.63
C SER A 170 6.22 4.44 21.97
N SER A 171 6.76 3.34 22.50
CA SER A 171 7.81 2.55 21.88
C SER A 171 7.40 2.14 20.46
N ALA A 172 8.32 2.27 19.49
CA ALA A 172 8.07 1.83 18.12
C ALA A 172 7.90 0.30 18.12
N PRO A 173 6.75 -0.27 17.73
CA PRO A 173 6.56 -1.72 17.69
C PRO A 173 7.63 -2.35 16.80
N THR A 174 8.39 -3.27 17.37
CA THR A 174 9.31 -4.14 16.65
C THR A 174 8.61 -5.45 16.33
N THR A 175 8.69 -5.88 15.08
CA THR A 175 8.13 -7.14 14.61
C THR A 175 9.27 -8.08 14.27
N PHE A 176 9.24 -9.30 14.77
CA PHE A 176 10.14 -10.36 14.33
C PHE A 176 9.32 -11.65 14.13
N GLY A 177 9.72 -12.46 13.16
CA GLY A 177 9.05 -13.72 12.86
C GLY A 177 9.94 -14.63 12.03
N GLY A 178 9.62 -15.92 12.06
CA GLY A 178 10.30 -16.95 11.30
C GLY A 178 9.29 -17.91 10.69
N ASN A 179 9.66 -18.57 9.61
CA ASN A 179 8.93 -19.68 9.06
C ASN A 179 9.93 -20.74 8.61
N LEU A 180 9.56 -22.00 8.82
CA LEU A 180 10.29 -23.17 8.36
C LEU A 180 9.29 -24.05 7.59
N GLN A 181 9.67 -24.45 6.38
CA GLN A 181 8.91 -25.39 5.58
C GLN A 181 9.81 -26.49 5.08
N GLN A 182 9.40 -27.74 5.28
CA GLN A 182 10.08 -28.92 4.74
C GLN A 182 9.15 -29.66 3.77
N ASN A 183 9.58 -29.83 2.53
CA ASN A 183 8.88 -30.56 1.48
C ASN A 183 9.47 -31.97 1.36
N THR A 184 8.73 -32.98 1.82
CA THR A 184 9.10 -34.39 1.64
C THR A 184 8.37 -34.99 0.44
N ARG A 185 8.83 -36.16 -0.03
CA ARG A 185 8.15 -36.93 -1.10
C ARG A 185 6.71 -37.33 -0.76
N PHE A 186 6.32 -37.29 0.52
CA PHE A 186 5.02 -37.73 1.02
C PHE A 186 4.14 -36.57 1.52
N GLY A 187 4.63 -35.32 1.51
CA GLY A 187 3.89 -34.14 1.96
C GLY A 187 4.78 -32.98 2.42
N ALA A 188 4.17 -31.83 2.71
CA ALA A 188 4.85 -30.63 3.18
C ALA A 188 4.54 -30.37 4.66
N LEU A 189 5.57 -30.15 5.47
CA LEU A 189 5.48 -29.69 6.85
C LEU A 189 5.81 -28.20 6.91
N ARG A 190 5.03 -27.40 7.65
CA ARG A 190 5.26 -25.96 7.82
C ARG A 190 5.13 -25.57 9.29
N ALA A 191 6.05 -24.75 9.78
CA ALA A 191 6.03 -24.13 11.09
C ALA A 191 6.19 -22.61 10.92
N ASN A 192 5.35 -21.82 11.62
CA ASN A 192 5.40 -20.35 11.69
C ASN A 192 5.74 -19.93 13.12
#